data_AF-A0A372DGK3-F1
#
_entry.id   AF-A0A372DGK3-F1
#
_cell.length_a   1.000
_cell.length_b   1.000
_cell.length_c   1.000
_cell.angle_alpha   90.00
_cell.angle_beta   90.00
_cell.angle_gamma   90.00
#
_symmetry.space_group_name_H-M   'P 1'
#
loop_
_entity.id
_entity.type
_entity.pdbx_description
1 polymer ?
#
loop_
_entity_poly.entity_id
_entity_poly.type
_entity_poly.pdbx_seq_one_letter_code
_entity_poly.pdbx_strand_id
1 'polypeptide(L)'
;MSLPESSSELERINSQVVSFTTYREVTESGDCLLVVQGFLPSWQFPRYFGPAGIGFMVAEGLVLNQVGTLTLAPDDLLWEFR
;
A
#
# COMPACT_ATOMS: atom_id res chain seq x y z
N MET A 1 5.70 3.25 -22.72
CA MET A 1 4.43 3.12 -21.97
C MET A 1 4.84 3.05 -20.51
N SER A 2 4.66 4.12 -19.74
CA SER A 2 4.91 4.07 -18.29
C SER A 2 3.77 3.29 -17.64
N LEU A 3 4.09 2.41 -16.70
CA LEU A 3 3.08 1.79 -15.84
C LEU A 3 2.40 2.89 -14.99
N PRO A 4 1.13 2.71 -14.59
CA PRO A 4 0.47 3.64 -13.68
C PRO A 4 1.21 3.72 -12.33
N GLU A 5 1.19 4.88 -11.71
CA GLU A 5 1.77 5.12 -10.37
C GLU A 5 0.92 4.51 -9.26
N SER A 6 -0.37 4.30 -9.52
CA SER A 6 -1.25 3.56 -8.61
C SER A 6 -2.32 2.76 -9.36
N SER A 7 -2.71 1.62 -8.79
CA SER A 7 -3.91 0.85 -9.19
C SER A 7 -4.74 0.55 -7.96
N SER A 8 -6.08 0.59 -8.07
CA SER A 8 -6.97 0.26 -6.96
C SER A 8 -8.03 -0.75 -7.38
N GLU A 9 -8.25 -1.73 -6.52
CA GLU A 9 -9.18 -2.85 -6.73
C GLU A 9 -10.01 -3.08 -5.47
N LEU A 10 -11.27 -3.46 -5.66
CA LEU A 10 -12.16 -3.86 -4.57
C LEU A 10 -12.36 -5.36 -4.63
N GLU A 11 -12.13 -6.02 -3.51
CA GLU A 11 -12.30 -7.45 -3.37
C GLU A 11 -13.30 -7.78 -2.28
N ARG A 12 -14.09 -8.82 -2.51
CA ARG A 12 -15.01 -9.35 -1.49
C ARG A 12 -14.39 -10.58 -0.85
N ILE A 13 -13.95 -10.45 0.39
CA ILE A 13 -13.40 -11.54 1.18
C ILE A 13 -14.43 -11.87 2.27
N ASN A 14 -15.03 -13.06 2.18
CA ASN A 14 -16.19 -13.44 3.00
C ASN A 14 -17.36 -12.45 2.82
N SER A 15 -17.87 -11.87 3.92
CA SER A 15 -18.93 -10.86 3.92
C SER A 15 -18.40 -9.42 3.87
N GLN A 16 -17.08 -9.22 3.83
CA GLN A 16 -16.44 -7.92 3.89
C GLN A 16 -15.95 -7.47 2.51
N VAL A 17 -16.01 -6.16 2.26
CA VAL A 17 -15.42 -5.53 1.08
C VAL A 17 -14.11 -4.89 1.53
N VAL A 18 -13.01 -5.26 0.89
CA VAL A 18 -11.66 -4.78 1.16
C VAL A 18 -11.19 -4.04 -0.08
N SER A 19 -10.54 -2.89 0.09
CA SER A 19 -9.85 -2.22 -1.01
C SER A 19 -8.36 -2.51 -0.95
N PHE A 20 -7.79 -2.84 -2.10
CA PHE A 20 -6.36 -2.93 -2.28
C PHE A 20 -5.91 -1.82 -3.21
N THR A 21 -4.91 -1.06 -2.80
CA THR A 21 -4.27 -0.06 -3.65
C THR A 21 -2.80 -0.39 -3.77
N THR A 22 -2.34 -0.60 -5.00
CA THR A 22 -0.92 -0.77 -5.31
C THR A 22 -0.35 0.57 -5.71
N TYR A 23 0.75 0.99 -5.10
CA TYR A 23 1.51 2.19 -5.42
C TYR A 23 2.87 1.82 -6.00
N ARG A 24 3.35 2.63 -6.95
CA ARG A 24 4.72 2.62 -7.43
C ARG A 24 5.29 4.02 -7.28
N GLU A 25 6.26 4.17 -6.41
CA GLU A 25 6.96 5.43 -6.17
C GLU A 25 8.46 5.27 -6.44
N VAL A 26 9.10 6.39 -6.79
CA VAL A 26 10.55 6.46 -6.91
C VAL A 26 11.05 7.24 -5.69
N THR A 27 11.88 6.60 -4.88
CA THR A 27 12.46 7.21 -3.68
C THR A 27 13.46 8.32 -4.06
N GLU A 28 13.88 9.12 -3.09
CA GLU A 28 14.94 10.12 -3.31
C GLU A 28 16.27 9.50 -3.75
N SER A 29 16.55 8.26 -3.35
CA SER A 29 17.71 7.47 -3.80
C SER A 29 17.58 6.98 -5.25
N GLY A 30 16.42 7.15 -5.88
CA GLY A 30 16.11 6.64 -7.21
C GLY A 30 15.75 5.15 -7.23
N ASP A 31 15.50 4.53 -6.08
CA ASP A 31 15.00 3.16 -6.00
C ASP A 31 13.49 3.16 -6.25
N CYS A 32 12.97 2.03 -6.74
CA CYS A 32 11.54 1.87 -6.98
C CYS A 32 10.90 1.18 -5.77
N LEU A 33 10.01 1.89 -5.08
CA LEU A 33 9.18 1.37 -4.01
C LEU A 33 7.84 0.91 -4.59
N LEU A 34 7.50 -0.35 -4.38
CA LEU A 34 6.20 -0.94 -4.68
C LEU A 34 5.48 -1.23 -3.38
N VAL A 35 4.31 -0.64 -3.17
CA VAL A 35 3.50 -0.81 -1.95
C VAL A 35 2.15 -1.38 -2.29
N VAL A 36 1.66 -2.33 -1.51
CA VAL A 36 0.27 -2.77 -1.51
C VAL A 36 -0.35 -2.35 -0.18
N GLN A 37 -1.26 -1.39 -0.26
CA GLN A 37 -2.11 -0.98 0.85
C GLN A 37 -3.39 -1.80 0.83
N GLY A 38 -3.76 -2.37 1.98
CA GLY A 38 -5.06 -2.99 2.20
C GLY A 38 -5.87 -2.15 3.18
N PHE A 39 -7.09 -1.79 2.82
CA PHE A 39 -8.03 -1.09 3.69
C PHE A 39 -9.33 -1.90 3.85
N LEU A 40 -9.65 -2.17 5.12
CA LEU A 40 -10.88 -2.81 5.54
C LEU A 40 -11.70 -1.81 6.36
N PRO A 41 -12.83 -1.31 5.84
CA PRO A 41 -13.75 -0.46 6.60
C PRO A 41 -14.21 -1.19 7.87
N SER A 42 -14.06 -0.56 9.04
CA SER A 42 -14.51 -1.12 10.31
C SER A 42 -14.72 -0.03 11.35
N TRP A 43 -15.85 -0.09 12.03
CA TRP A 43 -16.13 0.73 13.23
C TRP A 43 -15.73 0.02 14.52
N GLN A 44 -15.43 -1.27 14.44
CA GLN A 44 -15.01 -2.07 15.58
C GLN A 44 -13.48 -2.07 15.62
N PHE A 45 -12.91 -1.31 16.57
CA PHE A 45 -11.47 -1.10 16.81
C PHE A 45 -10.67 -0.52 15.62
N PRO A 46 -11.09 0.61 15.03
CA PRO A 46 -10.34 1.22 13.92
C PRO A 46 -8.91 1.61 14.34
N ARG A 47 -7.96 1.40 13.43
CA ARG A 47 -6.57 1.85 13.57
C ARG A 47 -6.20 2.97 12.59
N TYR A 48 -7.08 3.25 11.63
CA TYR A 48 -6.93 4.29 10.63
C TYR A 48 -8.16 5.20 10.58
N PHE A 49 -7.91 6.50 10.46
CA PHE A 49 -8.92 7.55 10.32
C PHE A 49 -8.46 8.52 9.22
N GLY A 50 -9.14 8.52 8.07
CA GLY A 50 -8.74 9.39 6.97
C GLY A 50 -9.75 9.50 5.83
N PRO A 51 -9.35 10.08 4.70
CA PRO A 51 -10.24 10.34 3.56
C PRO A 51 -10.87 9.09 2.94
N ALA A 52 -10.17 7.94 3.02
CA ALA A 52 -10.69 6.65 2.57
C ALA A 52 -11.77 6.06 3.51
N GLY A 53 -11.93 6.63 4.71
CA GLY A 53 -12.90 6.21 5.72
C GLY A 53 -12.25 5.86 7.07
N ILE A 54 -13.00 5.13 7.88
CA ILE A 54 -12.59 4.67 9.21
C ILE A 54 -12.51 3.14 9.18
N GLY A 55 -11.39 2.59 9.63
CA GLY A 55 -11.18 1.14 9.57
C GLY A 55 -9.79 0.66 9.96
N PHE A 56 -9.41 -0.46 9.36
CA PHE A 56 -8.06 -1.03 9.46
C PHE A 56 -7.33 -0.77 8.15
N MET A 57 -6.14 -0.19 8.26
CA MET A 57 -5.22 -0.05 7.14
C MET A 57 -3.94 -0.80 7.45
N VAL A 58 -3.42 -1.49 6.44
CA VAL A 58 -2.12 -2.17 6.46
C VAL A 58 -1.41 -1.88 5.15
N ALA A 59 -0.09 -1.86 5.18
CA ALA A 59 0.73 -1.69 4.00
C ALA A 59 1.92 -2.63 4.08
N GLU A 60 2.20 -3.29 2.96
CA GLU A 60 3.35 -4.15 2.73
C GLU A 60 4.03 -3.69 1.44
N GLY A 61 5.34 -3.85 1.32
CA GLY A 61 6.01 -3.39 0.11
C GLY A 61 7.37 -4.01 -0.16
N LEU A 62 7.87 -3.71 -1.35
CA LEU A 62 9.13 -4.17 -1.90
C LEU A 62 9.91 -2.97 -2.45
N VAL A 63 11.22 -2.96 -2.24
CA VAL A 63 12.13 -2.00 -2.85
C VAL A 63 12.95 -2.72 -3.92
N LEU A 64 12.86 -2.23 -5.15
CA LEU A 64 13.73 -2.59 -6.26
C LEU A 64 14.81 -1.52 -6.40
N ASN A 65 16.03 -1.86 -6.05
CA ASN A 65 17.14 -0.92 -6.16
C ASN A 65 17.59 -0.73 -7.61
N GLN A 66 18.42 0.28 -7.86
CA GLN A 66 18.96 0.58 -9.19
C GLN A 66 19.79 -0.55 -9.82
N VAL A 67 20.31 -1.48 -9.00
CA VAL A 67 21.08 -2.65 -9.43
C VAL A 67 20.17 -3.85 -9.74
N GLY A 68 18.85 -3.68 -9.64
CA GLY A 68 17.86 -4.72 -9.91
C GLY A 68 17.65 -5.71 -8.77
N THR A 69 18.15 -5.44 -7.57
CA THR A 69 17.92 -6.27 -6.38
C THR A 69 16.59 -5.90 -5.74
N LEU A 70 15.77 -6.91 -5.47
CA LEU A 70 14.48 -6.77 -4.83
C LEU A 70 14.59 -7.17 -3.36
N THR A 71 14.12 -6.29 -2.46
CA THR A 71 14.16 -6.48 -1.01
C THR A 71 12.82 -6.08 -0.40
N LEU A 72 12.52 -6.56 0.81
CA LEU A 72 11.34 -6.08 1.55
C LEU A 72 11.53 -4.59 1.89
N ALA A 73 10.47 -3.81 1.70
CA ALA A 73 10.48 -2.42 2.12
C ALA A 73 10.58 -2.34 3.65
N PRO A 74 11.50 -1.54 4.21
CA PRO A 74 11.55 -1.29 5.64
C PRO A 74 10.30 -0.51 6.10
N ASP A 75 9.92 -0.70 7.36
CA ASP A 75 8.62 -0.25 7.91
C ASP A 75 8.45 1.28 7.89
N ASP A 76 9.55 2.01 7.99
CA ASP A 76 9.61 3.47 7.90
C ASP A 76 9.16 3.99 6.54
N LEU A 77 9.55 3.32 5.45
CA LEU A 77 9.08 3.67 4.09
C LEU A 77 7.60 3.33 3.87
N LEU A 78 7.04 2.41 4.65
CA LEU A 78 5.64 1.98 4.52
C LEU A 78 4.68 2.85 5.34
N TRP A 79 5.20 3.68 6.25
CA TRP A 79 4.39 4.43 7.21
C TRP A 79 3.42 5.41 6.54
N GLU A 80 3.84 6.05 5.44
CA GLU A 80 3.02 7.01 4.71
C GLU A 80 1.83 6.36 3.97
N PHE A 81 1.86 5.04 3.82
CA PHE A 81 0.82 4.26 3.16
C PHE A 81 -0.13 3.58 4.16
N ARG A 82 -0.07 3.94 5.45
CA ARG A 82 -0.90 3.36 6.53
C ARG A 82 -1.96 4.30 7.09
#